data_AF-A0A958JJ27-F1
#
_entry.id   AF-A0A958JJ27-F1
#
_cell.length_a   1.000
_cell.length_b   1.000
_cell.length_c   1.000
_cell.angle_alpha   90.00
_cell.angle_beta   90.00
_cell.angle_gamma   90.00
#
_symmetry.space_group_name_H-M   'P 1'
#
loop_
_entity.id
_entity.type
_entity.pdbx_description
1 polymer ?
#
loop_
_entity_poly.entity_id
_entity_poly.type
_entity_poly.pdbx_seq_one_letter_code
_entity_poly.pdbx_strand_id
1 'polypeptide(L)'
;MVADQLVALVNEPSERMCHEGLCTFINRKSFSHSQALREHREFCSALEGVGIPVRDLRINADCPDAAFVEDNARVFDDGHLLLASMTHPARRAEMAGWEQVLEMDREFRSLFSNITFLYREDEDARIEFGDVLSVGRRHFVGLSTRTNRRGYELFSDFVRQYGHETVPVECTKALHLDTAVARINENTVLL
;
A
#
# COMPACT_ATOMS: atom_id res chain seq x y z
N MET A 1 -24.90 -2.50 1.49
CA MET A 1 -24.48 -1.83 0.25
C MET A 1 -23.76 -0.55 0.63
N VAL A 2 -22.44 -0.59 0.64
CA VAL A 2 -21.55 0.59 0.68
C VAL A 2 -20.56 0.36 -0.47
N ALA A 3 -21.07 0.33 -1.70
CA ALA A 3 -20.27 -0.03 -2.88
C ALA A 3 -19.81 1.19 -3.70
N ASP A 4 -20.20 2.41 -3.32
CA ASP A 4 -19.97 3.62 -4.15
C ASP A 4 -19.16 4.73 -3.44
N GLN A 5 -18.67 4.51 -2.22
CA GLN A 5 -17.94 5.55 -1.48
C GLN A 5 -16.46 5.21 -1.34
N LEU A 6 -15.61 5.97 -2.03
CA LEU A 6 -14.17 5.99 -1.81
C LEU A 6 -13.89 6.41 -0.38
N VAL A 7 -13.03 5.67 0.33
CA VAL A 7 -12.52 6.03 1.66
C VAL A 7 -11.00 5.89 1.63
N ALA A 8 -10.29 6.88 2.16
CA ALA A 8 -8.84 6.83 2.29
C ALA A 8 -8.46 6.22 3.64
N LEU A 9 -7.66 5.15 3.62
CA LEU A 9 -7.09 4.53 4.82
C LEU A 9 -5.70 5.11 5.06
N VAL A 10 -5.46 5.67 6.24
CA VAL A 10 -4.19 6.32 6.57
C VAL A 10 -3.69 5.88 7.94
N ASN A 11 -2.40 6.09 8.19
CA ASN A 11 -1.82 6.10 9.54
C ASN A 11 -1.06 7.41 9.71
N GLU A 12 -1.14 8.01 10.89
CA GLU A 12 -0.29 9.15 11.20
C GLU A 12 1.21 8.76 11.14
N PRO A 13 2.08 9.68 10.69
CA PRO A 13 3.53 9.49 10.76
C PRO A 13 4.01 9.22 12.19
N SER A 14 4.74 8.11 12.36
CA SER A 14 5.42 7.77 13.61
C SER A 14 6.49 8.83 13.95
N GLU A 15 6.69 9.12 15.23
CA GLU A 15 7.80 9.95 15.70
C GLU A 15 9.15 9.38 15.26
N ARG A 16 9.26 8.04 15.21
CA ARG A 16 10.48 7.33 14.81
C ARG A 16 10.81 7.51 13.33
N MET A 17 9.86 7.90 12.48
CA MET A 17 10.05 8.06 11.04
C MET A 17 11.26 8.94 10.69
N CYS A 18 11.41 10.06 11.40
CA CYS A 18 12.43 11.08 11.08
C CYS A 18 13.87 10.58 11.26
N HIS A 19 14.09 9.57 12.11
CA HIS A 19 15.40 9.01 12.41
C HIS A 19 15.60 7.58 11.93
N GLU A 20 14.53 6.78 11.90
CA GLU A 20 14.57 5.34 11.65
C GLU A 20 13.84 4.91 10.37
N GLY A 21 12.97 5.74 9.80
CA GLY A 21 12.22 5.43 8.58
C GLY A 21 13.14 5.11 7.40
N LEU A 22 12.82 4.11 6.60
CA LEU A 22 13.72 3.61 5.56
C LEU A 22 13.90 4.61 4.42
N CYS A 23 15.16 4.96 4.11
CA CYS A 23 15.52 5.81 2.97
C CYS A 23 16.68 5.15 2.22
N THR A 24 16.36 4.22 1.32
CA THR A 24 17.36 3.37 0.64
C THR A 24 17.65 3.77 -0.80
N PHE A 25 16.85 4.65 -1.40
CA PHE A 25 16.95 5.01 -2.82
C PHE A 25 17.53 6.42 -3.07
N ILE A 26 17.35 7.34 -2.11
CA ILE A 26 17.83 8.72 -2.18
C ILE A 26 18.62 9.09 -0.92
N ASN A 27 19.29 10.24 -0.96
CA ASN A 27 19.95 10.80 0.22
C ASN A 27 18.92 11.26 1.26
N ARG A 28 19.04 10.74 2.48
CA ARG A 28 18.20 11.16 3.61
C ARG A 28 18.32 12.67 3.83
N LYS A 29 17.18 13.34 3.88
CA LYS A 29 17.05 14.71 4.37
C LYS A 29 16.47 14.69 5.77
N SER A 30 16.92 15.59 6.62
CA SER A 30 16.35 15.77 7.95
C SER A 30 15.02 16.51 7.86
N PHE A 31 14.03 16.04 8.62
CA PHE A 31 12.76 16.71 8.88
C PHE A 31 12.34 16.43 10.32
N SER A 32 11.45 17.24 10.88
CA SER A 32 10.91 17.00 12.23
C SER A 32 9.62 16.18 12.18
N HIS A 33 9.32 15.44 13.25
CA HIS A 33 8.02 14.79 13.39
C HIS A 33 6.85 15.78 13.30
N SER A 34 7.00 16.96 13.90
CA SER A 34 6.01 18.03 13.80
C SER A 34 5.76 18.51 12.37
N GLN A 35 6.78 18.47 11.50
CA GLN A 35 6.62 18.76 10.07
C GLN A 35 5.83 17.65 9.38
N ALA A 36 6.22 16.39 9.58
CA ALA A 36 5.52 15.24 9.01
C ALA A 36 4.03 15.21 9.41
N LEU A 37 3.71 15.49 10.67
CA LEU A 37 2.32 15.56 11.14
C LEU A 37 1.52 16.70 10.48
N ARG A 38 2.14 17.87 10.24
CA ARG A 38 1.46 18.97 9.54
C ARG A 38 1.16 18.60 8.10
N GLU A 39 2.17 18.10 7.38
CA GLU A 39 2.02 17.69 5.97
C GLU A 39 1.00 16.55 5.82
N HIS A 40 1.00 15.57 6.73
CA HIS A 40 0.00 14.50 6.75
C HIS A 40 -1.43 15.05 6.98
N ARG A 41 -1.61 16.00 7.90
CA ARG A 41 -2.94 16.62 8.12
C ARG A 41 -3.40 17.43 6.92
N GLU A 42 -2.49 18.12 6.24
CA GLU A 42 -2.79 18.84 5.00
C GLU A 42 -3.19 17.86 3.89
N PHE A 43 -2.50 16.71 3.77
CA PHE A 43 -2.89 15.62 2.87
C PHE A 43 -4.28 15.07 3.18
N CYS A 44 -4.57 14.74 4.45
CA CYS A 44 -5.91 14.28 4.86
C CYS A 44 -6.99 15.34 4.57
N SER A 45 -6.71 16.61 4.88
CA SER A 45 -7.65 17.72 4.62
C SER A 45 -7.92 17.91 3.13
N ALA A 46 -6.92 17.68 2.27
CA ALA A 46 -7.09 17.75 0.82
C ALA A 46 -8.02 16.63 0.31
N LEU A 47 -7.89 15.40 0.84
CA LEU A 47 -8.79 14.28 0.53
C LEU A 47 -10.23 14.57 0.98
N GLU A 48 -10.41 15.02 2.22
CA GLU A 48 -11.73 15.39 2.74
C GLU A 48 -12.35 16.55 1.96
N GLY A 49 -11.54 17.52 1.54
CA GLY A 49 -11.96 18.67 0.73
C GLY A 49 -12.51 18.29 -0.65
N VAL A 50 -12.14 17.13 -1.19
CA VAL A 50 -12.72 16.56 -2.42
C VAL A 50 -13.79 15.51 -2.16
N GLY A 51 -14.24 15.37 -0.90
CA GLY A 51 -15.33 14.48 -0.50
C GLY A 51 -14.92 13.03 -0.25
N ILE A 52 -13.61 12.74 -0.14
CA ILE A 52 -13.10 11.41 0.25
C ILE A 52 -12.94 11.38 1.77
N PRO A 53 -13.76 10.63 2.52
CA PRO A 53 -13.58 10.49 3.96
C PRO A 53 -12.25 9.82 4.26
N VAL A 54 -11.59 10.30 5.31
CA VAL A 54 -10.33 9.74 5.81
C VAL A 54 -10.62 8.88 7.05
N ARG A 55 -10.14 7.63 7.03
CA ARG A 55 -10.11 6.75 8.20
C ARG A 55 -8.67 6.54 8.62
N ASP A 56 -8.31 7.13 9.76
CA ASP A 56 -7.08 6.81 10.46
C ASP A 56 -7.19 5.42 11.09
N LEU A 57 -6.34 4.49 10.64
CA LEU A 57 -6.31 3.11 11.10
C LEU A 57 -5.75 2.99 12.52
N ARG A 58 -4.89 3.94 12.94
CA ARG A 58 -4.22 3.96 14.26
C ARG A 58 -3.49 2.65 14.58
N ILE A 59 -2.93 2.01 13.56
CA ILE A 59 -2.14 0.80 13.72
C ILE A 59 -0.66 1.13 13.60
N ASN A 60 0.19 0.28 14.17
CA ASN A 60 1.63 0.32 13.95
C ASN A 60 2.31 1.65 14.32
N ALA A 61 1.81 2.41 15.30
CA ALA A 61 2.38 3.72 15.68
C ALA A 61 3.89 3.65 16.03
N ASP A 62 4.36 2.49 16.52
CA ASP A 62 5.77 2.24 16.81
C ASP A 62 6.61 1.85 15.58
N CYS A 63 6.01 1.60 14.42
CA CYS A 63 6.74 1.29 13.19
C CYS A 63 7.13 2.61 12.47
N PRO A 64 8.42 2.85 12.19
CA PRO A 64 8.87 4.12 11.60
C PRO A 64 8.21 4.49 10.27
N ASP A 65 7.88 3.49 9.46
CA ASP A 65 7.33 3.65 8.10
C ASP A 65 5.81 3.40 8.03
N ALA A 66 5.10 3.35 9.16
CA ALA A 66 3.70 2.97 9.24
C ALA A 66 2.71 3.83 8.42
N ALA A 67 3.10 5.07 8.10
CA ALA A 67 2.30 5.97 7.26
C ALA A 67 2.20 5.49 5.81
N PHE A 68 3.13 4.66 5.34
CA PHE A 68 3.13 4.08 3.98
C PHE A 68 2.26 2.83 3.91
N VAL A 69 0.96 3.02 4.17
CA VAL A 69 -0.07 1.97 4.21
C VAL A 69 -0.23 1.27 2.85
N GLU A 70 -0.01 1.99 1.75
CA GLU A 70 -0.14 1.46 0.39
C GLU A 70 0.70 0.20 0.17
N ASP A 71 1.93 0.15 0.68
CA ASP A 71 2.85 -0.94 0.36
C ASP A 71 2.38 -2.33 0.80
N ASN A 72 1.64 -2.41 1.91
CA ASN A 72 1.21 -3.68 2.49
C ASN A 72 -0.26 -4.04 2.21
N ALA A 73 -1.07 -3.12 1.70
CA ALA A 73 -2.50 -3.32 1.50
C ALA A 73 -3.03 -2.77 0.17
N ARG A 74 -3.82 -3.59 -0.52
CA ARG A 74 -4.53 -3.19 -1.74
C ARG A 74 -5.99 -3.58 -1.67
N VAL A 75 -6.87 -2.64 -1.97
CA VAL A 75 -8.32 -2.85 -2.07
C VAL A 75 -8.73 -2.81 -3.54
N PHE A 76 -9.48 -3.82 -3.99
CA PHE A 76 -10.01 -3.90 -5.34
C PHE A 76 -11.44 -3.33 -5.43
N ASP A 77 -11.90 -3.01 -6.65
CA ASP A 77 -13.21 -2.40 -6.90
C ASP A 77 -14.39 -3.26 -6.42
N ASP A 78 -14.20 -4.59 -6.27
CA ASP A 78 -15.18 -5.52 -5.72
C ASP A 78 -15.13 -5.63 -4.18
N GLY A 79 -14.31 -4.80 -3.53
CA GLY A 79 -14.12 -4.74 -2.08
C GLY A 79 -13.16 -5.78 -1.51
N HIS A 80 -12.43 -6.54 -2.34
CA HIS A 80 -11.44 -7.50 -1.85
C HIS A 80 -10.21 -6.75 -1.30
N LEU A 81 -9.87 -6.97 -0.02
CA LEU A 81 -8.61 -6.53 0.57
C LEU A 81 -7.52 -7.60 0.43
N LEU A 82 -6.47 -7.28 -0.30
CA LEU A 82 -5.27 -8.09 -0.42
C LEU A 82 -4.16 -7.49 0.45
N LEU A 83 -3.57 -8.31 1.32
CA LEU A 83 -2.46 -7.93 2.19
C LEU A 83 -1.20 -8.69 1.80
N ALA A 84 -0.07 -7.98 1.76
CA ALA A 84 1.25 -8.54 1.52
C ALA A 84 2.19 -8.19 2.68
N SER A 85 3.16 -9.07 2.95
CA SER A 85 4.20 -8.78 3.95
C SER A 85 5.33 -7.98 3.30
N MET A 86 5.92 -7.10 4.10
CA MET A 86 6.96 -6.19 3.64
C MET A 86 8.27 -6.91 3.37
N THR A 87 8.91 -6.58 2.25
CA THR A 87 10.18 -7.21 1.85
C THR A 87 11.29 -6.85 2.83
N HIS A 88 11.36 -5.58 3.21
CA HIS A 88 12.35 -5.12 4.17
C HIS A 88 11.99 -5.59 5.60
N PRO A 89 12.87 -6.31 6.31
CA PRO A 89 12.57 -6.87 7.64
C PRO A 89 12.07 -5.85 8.66
N ALA A 90 12.62 -4.62 8.63
CA ALA A 90 12.24 -3.54 9.54
C ALA A 90 10.75 -3.14 9.46
N ARG A 91 10.06 -3.48 8.36
CA ARG A 91 8.65 -3.16 8.14
C ARG A 91 7.71 -4.36 8.30
N ARG A 92 8.24 -5.58 8.51
CA ARG A 92 7.39 -6.79 8.64
C ARG A 92 6.47 -6.77 9.85
N ALA A 93 6.86 -6.04 10.90
CA ALA A 93 6.04 -5.86 12.10
C ALA A 93 4.71 -5.15 11.81
N GLU A 94 4.60 -4.41 10.70
CA GLU A 94 3.38 -3.71 10.32
C GLU A 94 2.19 -4.66 10.07
N MET A 95 2.45 -5.93 9.75
CA MET A 95 1.38 -6.91 9.54
C MET A 95 0.62 -7.26 10.81
N ALA A 96 1.25 -7.16 11.98
CA ALA A 96 0.58 -7.41 13.24
C ALA A 96 -0.56 -6.41 13.48
N GLY A 97 -0.37 -5.13 13.14
CA GLY A 97 -1.41 -4.11 13.24
C GLY A 97 -2.59 -4.38 12.32
N TRP A 98 -2.34 -4.83 11.09
CA TRP A 98 -3.40 -5.24 10.14
C TRP A 98 -4.20 -6.43 10.65
N GLU A 99 -3.52 -7.48 11.12
CA GLU A 99 -4.19 -8.65 11.68
C GLU A 99 -5.05 -8.26 12.89
N GLN A 100 -4.50 -7.44 13.80
CA GLN A 100 -5.19 -6.98 14.99
C GLN A 100 -6.43 -6.13 14.66
N VAL A 101 -6.33 -5.13 13.78
CA VAL A 101 -7.48 -4.26 13.45
C VAL A 101 -8.58 -5.04 12.74
N LEU A 102 -8.22 -5.97 11.85
CA LEU A 102 -9.18 -6.82 11.16
C LEU A 102 -9.87 -7.84 12.08
N GLU A 103 -9.24 -8.23 13.19
CA GLU A 103 -9.83 -9.09 14.21
C GLU A 103 -10.73 -8.32 15.18
N MET A 104 -10.26 -7.17 15.67
CA MET A 104 -10.90 -6.43 16.75
C MET A 104 -12.00 -5.48 16.27
N ASP A 105 -11.86 -4.88 15.09
CA ASP A 105 -12.80 -3.89 14.55
C ASP A 105 -13.71 -4.54 13.50
N ARG A 106 -14.86 -5.05 13.95
CA ARG A 106 -15.85 -5.71 13.08
C ARG A 106 -16.44 -4.78 12.04
N GLU A 107 -16.58 -3.49 12.37
CA GLU A 107 -17.12 -2.50 11.45
C GLU A 107 -16.11 -2.25 10.32
N PHE A 108 -14.84 -2.06 10.65
CA PHE A 108 -13.76 -1.96 9.66
C PHE A 108 -13.68 -3.20 8.79
N ARG A 109 -13.67 -4.40 9.41
CA ARG A 109 -13.64 -5.67 8.67
C ARG A 109 -14.81 -5.78 7.69
N SER A 110 -15.99 -5.27 8.06
CA SER A 110 -17.20 -5.34 7.22
C SER A 110 -17.15 -4.46 5.97
N LEU A 111 -16.14 -3.57 5.86
CA LEU A 111 -15.90 -2.80 4.64
C LEU A 111 -15.40 -3.68 3.48
N PHE A 112 -14.84 -4.84 3.78
CA PHE A 112 -14.22 -5.71 2.78
C PHE A 112 -15.11 -6.91 2.47
N SER A 113 -15.30 -7.20 1.18
CA SER A 113 -16.07 -8.36 0.72
C SER A 113 -15.31 -9.67 0.97
N ASN A 114 -13.99 -9.61 0.86
CA ASN A 114 -13.08 -10.71 1.13
C ASN A 114 -11.72 -10.17 1.58
N ILE A 115 -10.94 -10.98 2.30
CA ILE A 115 -9.61 -10.63 2.80
C ILE A 115 -8.65 -11.78 2.54
N THR A 116 -7.54 -11.50 1.84
CA THR A 116 -6.50 -12.48 1.54
C THR A 116 -5.14 -12.00 2.04
N PHE A 117 -4.41 -12.89 2.72
CA PHE A 117 -3.06 -12.64 3.22
C PHE A 117 -2.07 -13.38 2.33
N LEU A 118 -1.54 -12.68 1.33
CA LEU A 118 -0.72 -13.26 0.28
C LEU A 118 0.56 -13.92 0.83
N TYR A 119 1.16 -13.32 1.86
CA TYR A 119 2.37 -13.81 2.52
C TYR A 119 2.21 -15.11 3.32
N ARG A 120 0.98 -15.62 3.47
CA ARG A 120 0.72 -16.92 4.11
C ARG A 120 0.78 -18.08 3.12
N GLU A 121 0.72 -17.80 1.83
CA GLU A 121 0.76 -18.80 0.76
C GLU A 121 2.20 -19.24 0.45
N ASP A 122 3.14 -18.30 0.46
CA ASP A 122 4.54 -18.54 0.11
C ASP A 122 5.44 -17.48 0.75
N GLU A 123 6.38 -17.90 1.60
CA GLU A 123 7.29 -16.98 2.32
C GLU A 123 8.38 -16.36 1.44
N ASP A 124 8.66 -16.96 0.28
CA ASP A 124 9.61 -16.45 -0.71
C ASP A 124 8.93 -15.43 -1.65
N ALA A 125 7.60 -15.36 -1.67
CA ALA A 125 6.84 -14.39 -2.44
C ALA A 125 6.93 -13.00 -1.80
N ARG A 126 7.52 -12.06 -2.54
CA ARG A 126 7.72 -10.68 -2.10
C ARG A 126 7.06 -9.71 -3.07
N ILE A 127 6.15 -8.90 -2.56
CA ILE A 127 5.46 -7.86 -3.32
C ILE A 127 5.11 -6.72 -2.37
N GLU A 128 5.43 -5.49 -2.78
CA GLU A 128 4.97 -4.25 -2.13
C GLU A 128 4.10 -3.51 -3.15
N PHE A 129 2.90 -3.08 -2.76
CA PHE A 129 1.92 -2.60 -3.75
C PHE A 129 2.23 -1.25 -4.39
N GLY A 130 3.24 -0.52 -3.92
CA GLY A 130 3.83 0.59 -4.69
C GLY A 130 4.43 0.13 -6.04
N ASP A 131 4.77 -1.15 -6.19
CA ASP A 131 5.14 -1.71 -7.49
C ASP A 131 3.92 -2.00 -8.40
N VAL A 132 2.68 -1.80 -7.95
CA VAL A 132 1.48 -2.21 -8.69
C VAL A 132 0.68 -1.02 -9.20
N LEU A 133 0.85 -0.70 -10.49
CA LEU A 133 0.06 0.29 -11.20
C LEU A 133 -1.17 -0.36 -11.85
N SER A 134 -2.39 0.08 -11.48
CA SER A 134 -3.64 -0.40 -12.08
C SER A 134 -4.21 0.56 -13.12
N VAL A 135 -4.49 0.04 -14.32
CA VAL A 135 -5.27 0.73 -15.37
C VAL A 135 -6.45 -0.16 -15.76
N GLY A 136 -7.62 0.15 -15.20
CA GLY A 136 -8.79 -0.73 -15.28
C GLY A 136 -8.47 -2.13 -14.73
N ARG A 137 -8.72 -3.17 -15.52
CA ARG A 137 -8.45 -4.58 -15.16
C ARG A 137 -7.03 -5.05 -15.48
N ARG A 138 -6.12 -4.15 -15.86
CA ARG A 138 -4.71 -4.46 -16.13
C ARG A 138 -3.83 -3.91 -15.02
N HIS A 139 -2.93 -4.74 -14.51
CA HIS A 139 -1.96 -4.39 -13.49
C HIS A 139 -0.55 -4.48 -14.05
N PHE A 140 0.16 -3.36 -14.11
CA PHE A 140 1.59 -3.33 -14.39
C PHE A 140 2.33 -3.49 -13.07
N VAL A 141 3.17 -4.51 -12.97
CA VAL A 141 3.83 -4.89 -11.72
C VAL A 141 5.34 -4.73 -11.89
N GLY A 142 5.91 -3.80 -11.15
CA GLY A 142 7.35 -3.58 -11.05
C GLY A 142 8.05 -4.81 -10.49
N LEU A 143 9.06 -5.31 -11.19
CA LEU A 143 10.05 -6.23 -10.65
C LEU A 143 11.21 -5.39 -10.15
N SER A 144 11.29 -5.26 -8.82
CA SER A 144 12.16 -4.32 -8.12
C SER A 144 12.95 -5.03 -7.02
N THR A 145 13.66 -4.27 -6.20
CA THR A 145 14.25 -4.81 -4.96
C THR A 145 13.19 -5.18 -3.91
N ARG A 146 11.96 -4.69 -4.07
CA ARG A 146 10.82 -4.87 -3.17
C ARG A 146 9.83 -5.92 -3.67
N THR A 147 9.71 -6.10 -4.98
CA THR A 147 8.82 -7.10 -5.59
C THR A 147 9.62 -8.07 -6.46
N ASN A 148 9.60 -9.36 -6.10
CA ASN A 148 10.30 -10.41 -6.86
C ASN A 148 9.36 -11.16 -7.82
N ARG A 149 9.96 -12.01 -8.68
CA ARG A 149 9.21 -12.83 -9.65
C ARG A 149 8.14 -13.69 -8.97
N ARG A 150 8.45 -14.26 -7.81
CA ARG A 150 7.52 -15.14 -7.08
C ARG A 150 6.30 -14.38 -6.55
N GLY A 151 6.51 -13.19 -5.99
CA GLY A 151 5.43 -12.29 -5.57
C GLY A 151 4.57 -11.82 -6.73
N TYR A 152 5.20 -11.51 -7.88
CA TYR A 152 4.49 -11.22 -9.12
C TYR A 152 3.60 -12.39 -9.57
N GLU A 153 4.13 -13.62 -9.59
CA GLU A 153 3.38 -14.82 -10.01
C GLU A 153 2.18 -15.07 -9.08
N LEU A 154 2.40 -14.99 -7.78
CA LEU A 154 1.36 -15.20 -6.78
C LEU A 154 0.24 -14.14 -6.89
N PHE A 155 0.62 -12.86 -7.08
CA PHE A 155 -0.33 -11.78 -7.37
C PHE A 155 -1.06 -11.99 -8.69
N SER A 156 -0.34 -12.42 -9.74
CA SER A 156 -0.89 -12.72 -11.06
C SER A 156 -1.94 -13.83 -11.00
N ASP A 157 -1.66 -14.90 -10.26
CA ASP A 157 -2.58 -16.01 -10.05
C ASP A 157 -3.81 -15.58 -9.26
N PHE A 158 -3.64 -14.76 -8.22
CA PHE A 158 -4.73 -14.19 -7.46
C PHE A 158 -5.66 -13.35 -8.35
N VAL A 159 -5.16 -12.31 -9.03
CA VAL A 159 -6.02 -11.38 -9.77
C VAL A 159 -6.65 -12.02 -11.02
N ARG A 160 -6.01 -13.05 -11.60
CA ARG A 160 -6.56 -13.80 -12.75
C ARG A 160 -7.88 -14.48 -12.40
N GLN A 161 -8.07 -14.92 -11.16
CA GLN A 161 -9.33 -15.52 -10.69
C GLN A 161 -10.52 -14.56 -10.78
N TYR A 162 -10.24 -13.25 -10.77
CA TYR A 162 -11.23 -12.17 -10.88
C TYR A 162 -11.31 -11.58 -12.29
N GLY A 163 -10.61 -12.19 -13.27
CA GLY A 163 -10.63 -11.73 -14.67
C GLY A 163 -9.75 -10.50 -14.94
N HIS A 164 -8.74 -10.26 -14.10
CA HIS A 164 -7.74 -9.22 -14.31
C HIS A 164 -6.49 -9.80 -14.98
N GLU A 165 -5.73 -8.93 -15.66
CA GLU A 165 -4.49 -9.25 -16.34
C GLU A 165 -3.30 -8.58 -15.62
N THR A 166 -2.13 -9.21 -15.68
CA THR A 166 -0.89 -8.64 -15.15
C THR A 166 0.19 -8.56 -16.22
N VAL A 167 1.03 -7.53 -16.14
CA VAL A 167 2.19 -7.32 -17.02
C VAL A 167 3.40 -7.01 -16.14
N PRO A 168 4.49 -7.79 -16.20
CA PRO A 168 5.68 -7.49 -15.43
C PRO A 168 6.46 -6.35 -16.10
N VAL A 169 7.01 -5.44 -15.31
CA VAL A 169 7.81 -4.30 -15.75
C VAL A 169 9.12 -4.30 -14.98
N GLU A 170 10.26 -4.32 -15.67
CA GLU A 170 11.57 -4.24 -15.00
C GLU A 170 11.76 -2.86 -14.36
N CYS A 171 11.94 -2.81 -13.04
CA CYS A 171 12.09 -1.59 -12.26
C CYS A 171 13.47 -1.54 -11.60
N THR A 172 14.44 -0.89 -12.28
CA THR A 172 15.86 -0.91 -11.88
C THR A 172 16.39 0.44 -11.39
N LYS A 173 15.64 1.52 -11.59
CA LYS A 173 16.06 2.91 -11.31
C LYS A 173 15.08 3.67 -10.42
N ALA A 174 14.25 2.95 -9.68
CA ALA A 174 13.33 3.50 -8.69
C ALA A 174 13.18 2.51 -7.53
N LEU A 175 12.63 2.98 -6.40
CA LEU A 175 12.35 2.11 -5.27
C LEU A 175 11.22 1.13 -5.61
N HIS A 176 10.14 1.70 -6.15
CA HIS A 176 8.94 1.04 -6.63
C HIS A 176 8.57 1.59 -8.00
N LEU A 177 7.68 0.91 -8.72
CA LEU A 177 7.16 1.37 -10.01
C LEU A 177 6.49 2.76 -9.90
N ASP A 178 5.64 2.97 -8.90
CA ASP A 178 4.88 4.22 -8.70
C ASP A 178 5.75 5.47 -8.46
N THR A 179 6.99 5.28 -8.02
CA THR A 179 7.98 6.34 -7.87
C THR A 179 8.33 6.99 -9.22
N ALA A 180 8.23 6.21 -10.30
CA ALA A 180 8.53 6.65 -11.66
C ALA A 180 7.28 6.90 -12.50
N VAL A 181 6.13 6.31 -12.15
CA VAL A 181 4.90 6.41 -12.95
C VAL A 181 3.67 6.60 -12.09
N ALA A 182 2.73 7.44 -12.52
CA ALA A 182 1.47 7.65 -11.80
C ALA A 182 0.28 7.63 -12.75
N ARG A 183 -0.78 6.87 -12.42
CA ARG A 183 -2.04 6.94 -13.15
C ARG A 183 -2.76 8.23 -12.74
N ILE A 184 -3.10 9.05 -13.72
CA ILE A 184 -3.88 10.29 -13.51
C ILE A 184 -5.37 10.03 -13.74
N ASN A 185 -5.70 9.26 -14.78
CA ASN A 185 -7.07 8.85 -15.09
C ASN A 185 -7.07 7.55 -15.93
N GLU A 186 -8.19 7.15 -16.50
CA GLU A 186 -8.32 5.92 -17.29
C GLU A 186 -7.39 5.86 -18.51
N ASN A 187 -7.07 7.01 -19.12
CA ASN A 187 -6.35 7.09 -20.39
C ASN A 187 -5.01 7.83 -20.27
N THR A 188 -4.60 8.22 -19.07
CA THR A 188 -3.43 9.07 -18.84
C THR A 188 -2.55 8.51 -17.72
N VAL A 189 -1.27 8.29 -18.05
CA VAL A 189 -0.21 7.93 -17.12
C VAL A 189 0.90 8.98 -17.22
N LEU A 190 1.36 9.48 -16.08
CA LEU A 190 2.54 10.33 -15.95
C LEU A 190 3.80 9.45 -15.87
N LEU A 191 4.85 9.84 -16.58
CA LEU A 191 6.17 9.18 -16.64
C LEU A 191 7.28 10.17 -16.28
#